data_AF-A0A822DLT1-F1
#
_entry.id   AF-A0A822DLT1-F1
#
_cell.length_a   1.000
_cell.length_b   1.000
_cell.length_c   1.000
_cell.angle_alpha   90.00
_cell.angle_beta   90.00
_cell.angle_gamma   90.00
#
_symmetry.space_group_name_H-M   'P 1'
#
loop_
_entity.id
_entity.type
_entity.pdbx_description
1 polymer ?
#
loop_
_entity_poly.entity_id
_entity_poly.type
_entity_poly.pdbx_seq_one_letter_code
_entity_poly.pdbx_strand_id
1 'polypeptide(L)'
;DVIKTTLRIDNIVSDDDGTYTIRAKNRAGQKESSSKLNVLAKLKFFKAIQDENIIQGQPVTFQCQIEAIPKPKVTFYINDQE
;
A
#
# COMPACT_ATOMS: atom_id res chain seq x y z
N ASP A 1 37.45 11.21 -12.60
CA ASP A 1 36.91 10.58 -11.39
C ASP A 1 35.48 10.14 -11.60
N VAL A 2 35.16 8.92 -11.14
CA VAL A 2 33.80 8.37 -11.14
C VAL A 2 33.35 8.27 -9.69
N ILE A 3 32.21 8.86 -9.36
CA ILE A 3 31.63 8.80 -8.01
C ILE A 3 30.46 7.81 -7.97
N LYS A 4 30.29 7.13 -6.84
CA LYS A 4 29.14 6.27 -6.55
C LYS A 4 28.38 6.85 -5.36
N THR A 5 27.05 6.95 -5.47
CA THR A 5 26.17 7.37 -4.38
C THR A 5 24.98 6.43 -4.27
N THR A 6 24.33 6.39 -3.11
CA THR A 6 23.21 5.49 -2.82
C THR A 6 22.25 6.18 -1.85
N LEU A 7 20.95 6.10 -2.14
CA LEU A 7 19.88 6.45 -1.22
C LEU A 7 19.32 5.16 -0.61
N ARG A 8 19.26 5.09 0.72
CA ARG A 8 18.70 3.96 1.47
C ARG A 8 17.57 4.47 2.35
N ILE A 9 16.42 3.80 2.30
CA ILE A 9 15.26 4.05 3.16
C ILE A 9 15.00 2.73 3.88
N ASP A 10 15.14 2.72 5.21
CA ASP A 10 15.08 1.48 6.00
C ASP A 10 13.66 1.00 6.27
N ASN A 11 12.75 1.92 6.58
CA ASN A 11 11.36 1.62 6.93
C ASN A 11 10.43 2.29 5.93
N ILE A 12 10.20 1.62 4.79
CA ILE A 12 9.26 2.11 3.78
C ILE A 12 7.83 2.12 4.32
N VAL A 13 7.15 3.23 4.11
CA VAL A 13 5.71 3.42 4.35
C VAL A 13 5.00 3.84 3.06
N SER A 14 3.66 3.86 3.07
CA SER A 14 2.85 4.24 1.89
C SER A 14 3.23 5.60 1.30
N ASP A 15 3.60 6.55 2.16
CA ASP A 15 3.88 7.93 1.79
C ASP A 15 5.22 8.09 1.06
N ASP A 16 6.07 7.06 1.08
CA ASP A 16 7.32 7.02 0.33
C ASP A 16 7.11 6.68 -1.16
N ASP A 17 5.89 6.27 -1.58
CA ASP A 17 5.55 6.03 -2.99
C ASP A 17 5.76 7.31 -3.82
N GLY A 18 6.49 7.20 -4.93
CA GLY A 18 6.74 8.36 -5.76
C GLY A 18 7.90 8.22 -6.72
N THR A 19 8.20 9.33 -7.40
CA THR A 19 9.34 9.43 -8.32
C THR A 19 10.53 10.04 -7.61
N TYR A 20 11.64 9.29 -7.57
CA TYR A 20 12.91 9.73 -7.01
C TYR A 20 13.83 10.17 -8.14
N THR A 21 14.43 11.35 -8.00
CA THR A 21 15.34 11.95 -8.99
C THR A 21 16.70 12.21 -8.38
N ILE A 22 17.75 11.70 -9.03
CA ILE A 22 19.13 12.09 -8.74
C ILE A 22 19.58 13.17 -9.72
N ARG A 23 20.21 14.22 -9.20
CA ARG A 23 20.77 15.34 -9.96
C ARG A 23 22.26 15.47 -9.66
N ALA A 24 23.10 15.28 -10.67
CA ALA A 24 24.54 15.50 -10.59
C ALA A 24 24.91 16.82 -11.29
N LYS A 25 25.63 17.71 -10.60
CA LYS A 25 26.02 19.04 -11.12
C LYS A 25 27.48 19.34 -10.82
N ASN A 26 28.19 19.89 -11.81
CA ASN A 26 29.53 20.47 -11.66
C ASN A 26 29.65 21.77 -12.48
N ARG A 27 30.86 22.33 -12.58
CA ARG A 27 31.10 23.57 -13.35
C ARG A 27 30.83 23.43 -14.86
N ALA A 28 30.89 22.22 -15.40
CA ALA A 28 30.67 21.95 -16.81
C ALA A 28 29.20 21.65 -17.16
N GLY A 29 28.34 21.41 -16.16
CA GLY A 29 26.91 21.21 -16.40
C GLY A 29 26.19 20.36 -15.36
N GLN A 30 25.01 19.86 -15.75
CA GLN A 30 24.11 19.08 -14.91
C GLN A 30 23.49 17.91 -15.70
N LYS A 31 23.28 16.78 -15.03
CA LYS A 31 22.53 15.63 -15.54
C LYS A 31 21.60 15.07 -14.46
N GLU A 32 20.50 14.48 -14.89
CA GLU A 32 19.48 13.90 -14.02
C GLU A 32 19.09 12.50 -14.48
N SER A 33 18.65 11.68 -13.52
CA SER A 33 18.02 10.38 -13.76
C SER A 33 16.92 10.17 -12.72
N SER A 34 15.82 9.55 -13.12
CA SER A 34 14.64 9.35 -12.28
C SER A 34 14.18 7.90 -12.29
N SER A 35 13.60 7.45 -11.19
CA SER A 35 12.96 6.14 -11.06
C SER A 35 11.69 6.24 -10.22
N LYS A 36 10.68 5.41 -10.51
CA LYS A 36 9.45 5.33 -9.72
C LYS A 36 9.55 4.21 -8.69
N LEU A 37 9.36 4.55 -7.43
CA LEU A 37 9.10 3.61 -6.35
C LEU A 37 7.59 3.41 -6.25
N ASN A 38 7.13 2.14 -6.28
CA ASN A 38 5.75 1.80 -5.95
C ASN A 38 5.75 1.03 -4.64
N VAL A 39 5.01 1.51 -3.63
CA VAL A 39 4.89 0.86 -2.33
C VAL A 39 3.65 -0.03 -2.34
N LEU A 40 3.83 -1.31 -2.03
CA LEU A 40 2.77 -2.32 -2.03
C LEU A 40 2.64 -2.93 -0.64
N ALA A 41 1.42 -3.26 -0.25
CA ALA A 41 1.12 -3.95 1.00
C ALA A 41 0.36 -5.23 0.71
N LYS A 42 0.77 -6.32 1.38
CA LYS A 42 0.09 -7.62 1.28
C LYS A 42 -1.33 -7.49 1.82
N LEU A 43 -2.25 -8.26 1.23
CA LEU A 43 -3.61 -8.35 1.74
C LEU A 43 -3.62 -9.03 3.11
N LYS A 44 -4.06 -8.31 4.12
CA LYS A 44 -4.12 -8.78 5.51
C LYS A 44 -5.40 -8.31 6.17
N PHE A 45 -6.09 -9.22 6.84
CA PHE A 45 -7.16 -8.83 7.77
C PHE A 45 -6.52 -8.27 9.04
N PHE A 46 -6.72 -6.98 9.27
CA PHE A 46 -6.46 -6.36 10.57
C PHE A 46 -7.58 -6.75 11.55
N LYS A 47 -8.82 -6.80 11.06
CA LYS A 47 -9.98 -7.35 11.76
C LYS A 47 -10.83 -8.16 10.79
N ALA A 48 -11.02 -9.46 11.08
CA ALA A 48 -11.94 -10.30 10.33
C ALA A 48 -13.39 -10.09 10.80
N ILE A 49 -14.36 -10.48 9.96
CA ILE A 49 -15.75 -10.63 10.40
C ILE A 49 -15.86 -11.72 11.47
N GLN A 50 -16.90 -11.65 12.30
CA GLN A 50 -17.14 -12.58 13.40
C GLN A 50 -18.58 -13.10 13.35
N ASP A 51 -18.82 -14.20 14.06
CA ASP A 51 -20.15 -14.77 14.20
C ASP A 51 -21.04 -13.85 15.05
N GLU A 52 -22.28 -13.65 14.61
CA GLU A 52 -23.26 -12.79 15.27
C GLU A 52 -24.49 -13.60 15.69
N ASN A 53 -24.96 -13.44 16.93
CA ASN A 53 -26.20 -14.04 17.42
C ASN A 53 -27.26 -12.95 17.58
N ILE A 54 -28.26 -12.92 16.70
CA ILE A 54 -29.21 -11.82 16.60
C ILE A 54 -30.65 -12.34 16.68
N ILE A 55 -31.51 -11.57 17.36
CA ILE A 55 -32.94 -11.86 17.47
C ILE A 55 -33.64 -11.56 16.15
N GLN A 56 -34.56 -12.44 15.73
CA GLN A 56 -35.35 -12.25 14.53
C GLN A 56 -36.00 -10.85 14.48
N GLY A 57 -35.85 -10.17 13.34
CA GLY A 57 -36.36 -8.82 13.12
C GLY A 57 -35.44 -7.70 13.58
N GLN A 58 -34.31 -8.00 14.23
CA GLN A 58 -33.27 -7.02 14.55
C GLN A 58 -32.23 -6.91 13.42
N PRO A 59 -31.62 -5.72 13.24
CA PRO A 59 -30.54 -5.54 12.28
C PRO A 59 -29.23 -6.20 12.75
N VAL A 60 -28.38 -6.57 11.79
CA VAL A 60 -27.01 -7.07 12.01
C VAL A 60 -26.03 -6.29 11.13
N THR A 61 -24.79 -6.11 11.58
CA THR A 61 -23.73 -5.46 10.80
C THR A 61 -22.44 -6.26 10.89
N PHE A 62 -21.99 -6.83 9.79
CA PHE A 62 -20.68 -7.46 9.69
C PHE A 62 -19.63 -6.40 9.33
N GLN A 63 -18.53 -6.35 10.08
CA GLN A 63 -17.44 -5.41 9.85
C GLN A 63 -16.11 -6.14 9.73
N CYS A 64 -15.31 -5.75 8.74
CA CYS A 64 -13.91 -6.16 8.63
C CYS A 64 -13.02 -4.94 8.38
N GLN A 65 -11.74 -5.09 8.70
CA GLN A 65 -10.69 -4.12 8.40
C GLN A 65 -9.60 -4.84 7.63
N ILE A 66 -9.31 -4.37 6.42
CA ILE A 66 -8.36 -4.98 5.48
C ILE A 66 -7.27 -3.96 5.20
N GLU A 67 -6.03 -4.37 5.38
CA GLU A 67 -4.84 -3.65 4.93
C GLU A 67 -4.40 -4.24 3.59
N ALA A 68 -4.31 -3.40 2.55
CA ALA A 68 -3.80 -3.78 1.24
C ALA A 68 -3.49 -2.53 0.39
N ILE A 69 -2.41 -2.59 -0.40
CA ILE A 69 -2.08 -1.58 -1.42
C ILE A 69 -1.73 -2.32 -2.72
N PRO A 70 -2.45 -2.07 -3.82
CA PRO A 70 -3.54 -1.10 -3.98
C PRO A 70 -4.83 -1.53 -3.24
N LYS A 71 -5.79 -0.59 -3.15
CA LYS A 71 -7.08 -0.84 -2.50
C LYS A 71 -7.76 -2.07 -3.12
N PRO A 72 -8.20 -3.05 -2.32
CA PRO A 72 -8.78 -4.28 -2.84
C PRO A 72 -10.25 -4.06 -3.22
N LYS A 73 -10.76 -4.90 -4.14
CA LYS A 73 -12.21 -5.10 -4.29
C LYS A 73 -12.70 -5.96 -3.12
N VAL A 74 -13.79 -5.55 -2.49
CA VAL A 74 -14.42 -6.29 -1.38
C VAL A 74 -15.83 -6.69 -1.80
N THR A 75 -16.16 -7.95 -1.60
CA THR A 75 -17.45 -8.57 -1.92
C THR A 75 -17.88 -9.41 -0.72
N PHE A 76 -19.17 -9.36 -0.38
CA PHE A 76 -19.77 -10.26 0.61
C PHE A 76 -20.42 -11.44 -0.10
N TYR A 77 -20.34 -12.62 0.52
CA TYR A 77 -20.97 -13.84 0.02
C TYR A 77 -21.91 -14.41 1.08
N ILE A 78 -23.06 -14.95 0.66
CA ILE A 78 -23.92 -15.79 1.48
C ILE A 78 -23.96 -17.19 0.87
N ASN A 79 -23.50 -18.20 1.61
CA ASN A 79 -23.43 -19.58 1.12
C ASN A 79 -22.76 -19.68 -0.28
N ASP A 80 -21.60 -19.04 -0.42
CA ASP A 80 -20.80 -18.98 -1.65
C ASP A 80 -21.46 -18.28 -2.86
N GLN A 81 -22.53 -17.50 -2.63
CA GLN A 81 -23.16 -16.64 -3.64
C GLN A 81 -22.86 -15.17 -3.35
N GLU A 82 -22.34 -14.45 -4.36
CA GLU A 82 -22.07 -12.98 -4.34
C GLU A 82 -23.37 -12.17 -4.39
#